data_AF-A0A4U1CF81-F1
#
_entry.id   AF-A0A4U1CF81-F1
#
_cell.length_a   1.000
_cell.length_b   1.000
_cell.length_c   1.000
_cell.angle_alpha   90.00
_cell.angle_beta   90.00
_cell.angle_gamma   90.00
#
_symmetry.space_group_name_H-M   'P 1'
#
loop_
_entity.id
_entity.type
_entity.pdbx_description
1 polymer ?
#
loop_
_entity_poly.entity_id
_entity_poly.type
_entity_poly.pdbx_seq_one_letter_code
_entity_poly.pdbx_strand_id
1 'polypeptide(L)'
;MTNDYLESVKKQFEYYKMLGDKTFAQLNEEQLFWQFNEESNSIAMVVKHLWGNMLSRWTNFLTTDGEKEWRNRDEEFKNDIGSKEELLEKWDSGWQCLFNAITSLTSEDLAKEIYIRNQGHTVAEAINRQLAHYPYHVGQIVFLGKMLCNQNWKSLSIPKGDSKTFNDEKFTHPKHKQHFTDEFLKNKMELTAKSFIEILKANQSNEELRKILRYFKSEEGDYGFGDEFIGVKMGFIFELAKQCNQMPIEEIELLLESPIHEARTGAMSIMDKAARDKKINPVRLAEFFELYMRRHDRINNWDLVDLGCLYMTGLYLFDKDRTILYKLATSKNIWERRTAILSTCYFIRKNDLNDTFQIAEMLLNDQEDLIHKATGWMLRFAGDKNKDQLTTFLAKYAATMPRVLLRNAIEKFDKPERDYYLALKKNKI
;
A
#
# COMPACT_ATOMS: atom_id res chain seq x y z
N MET A 1 30.68 12.89 -4.04
CA MET A 1 30.44 12.32 -5.38
C MET A 1 29.45 11.19 -5.20
N THR A 2 28.22 11.34 -5.69
CA THR A 2 27.12 10.42 -5.42
C THR A 2 27.35 9.07 -6.13
N ASN A 3 27.01 8.00 -5.41
CA ASN A 3 27.41 6.61 -5.59
C ASN A 3 26.83 5.94 -6.86
N ASP A 4 27.36 6.29 -8.05
CA ASP A 4 26.88 5.83 -9.38
C ASP A 4 26.94 4.31 -9.56
N TYR A 5 27.93 3.64 -8.96
CA TYR A 5 28.10 2.19 -9.10
C TYR A 5 27.04 1.39 -8.32
N LEU A 6 26.86 1.67 -7.01
CA LEU A 6 25.90 0.91 -6.20
C LEU A 6 24.46 1.09 -6.69
N GLU A 7 24.11 2.29 -7.15
CA GLU A 7 22.81 2.52 -7.79
C GLU A 7 22.67 1.77 -9.12
N SER A 8 23.71 1.76 -9.96
CA SER A 8 23.70 1.01 -11.22
C SER A 8 23.53 -0.50 -11.00
N VAL A 9 24.25 -1.10 -10.05
CA VAL A 9 24.16 -2.55 -9.78
C VAL A 9 22.81 -2.94 -9.19
N LYS A 10 22.22 -2.12 -8.29
CA LYS A 10 20.86 -2.33 -7.77
C LYS A 10 19.85 -2.39 -8.91
N LYS A 11 19.86 -1.37 -9.78
CA LYS A 11 18.99 -1.30 -10.95
C LYS A 11 19.18 -2.49 -11.89
N GLN A 12 20.42 -2.93 -12.09
CA GLN A 12 20.73 -4.08 -12.93
C GLN A 12 20.18 -5.39 -12.35
N PHE A 13 20.33 -5.61 -11.03
CA PHE A 13 19.75 -6.77 -10.35
C PHE A 13 18.22 -6.76 -10.39
N GLU A 14 17.58 -5.61 -10.14
CA GLU A 14 16.13 -5.46 -10.24
C GLU A 14 15.61 -5.80 -11.63
N TYR A 15 16.33 -5.37 -12.68
CA TYR A 15 15.99 -5.71 -14.06
C TYR A 15 16.00 -7.23 -14.29
N TYR A 16 17.03 -7.93 -13.81
CA TYR A 16 17.08 -9.39 -13.96
C TYR A 16 16.06 -10.12 -13.09
N LYS A 17 15.75 -9.63 -11.87
CA LYS A 17 14.61 -10.15 -11.11
C LYS A 17 13.32 -9.99 -11.90
N MET A 18 13.07 -8.81 -12.45
CA MET A 18 11.87 -8.52 -13.26
C MET A 18 11.76 -9.46 -14.47
N LEU A 19 12.86 -9.81 -15.14
CA LEU A 19 12.83 -10.78 -16.23
C LEU A 19 12.37 -12.17 -15.76
N GLY A 20 12.82 -12.61 -14.58
CA GLY A 20 12.31 -13.84 -13.95
C GLY A 20 10.83 -13.73 -13.61
N ASP A 21 10.42 -12.68 -12.90
CA ASP A 21 9.02 -12.43 -12.50
C ASP A 21 8.07 -12.46 -13.71
N LYS A 22 8.42 -11.76 -14.80
CA LYS A 22 7.62 -11.74 -16.04
C LYS A 22 7.63 -13.07 -16.79
N THR A 23 8.65 -13.90 -16.60
CA THR A 23 8.69 -15.26 -17.16
C THR A 23 7.70 -16.15 -16.39
N PHE A 24 7.73 -16.13 -15.06
CA PHE A 24 6.83 -16.95 -14.23
C PHE A 24 5.35 -16.59 -14.41
N ALA A 25 5.06 -15.32 -14.68
CA ALA A 25 3.71 -14.86 -14.98
C ALA A 25 3.12 -15.46 -16.28
N GLN A 26 3.96 -15.96 -17.18
CA GLN A 26 3.53 -16.57 -18.45
C GLN A 26 3.45 -18.09 -18.40
N LEU A 27 3.88 -18.71 -17.29
CA LEU A 27 3.97 -20.17 -17.15
C LEU A 27 2.96 -20.69 -16.13
N ASN A 28 2.37 -21.84 -16.46
CA ASN A 28 1.59 -22.63 -15.51
C ASN A 28 2.54 -23.41 -14.57
N GLU A 29 1.96 -24.09 -13.58
CA GLU A 29 2.74 -24.83 -12.59
C GLU A 29 3.56 -25.97 -13.22
N GLU A 30 2.93 -26.83 -14.00
CA GLU A 30 3.59 -27.95 -14.69
C GLU A 30 4.84 -27.50 -15.48
N GLN A 31 4.73 -26.36 -16.17
CA GLN A 31 5.84 -25.76 -16.94
C GLN A 31 7.00 -25.28 -16.06
N LEU A 32 6.76 -24.82 -14.83
CA LEU A 32 7.83 -24.40 -13.91
C LEU A 32 8.67 -25.59 -13.43
N PHE A 33 8.04 -26.76 -13.30
CA PHE A 33 8.66 -28.00 -12.85
C PHE A 33 9.13 -28.90 -13.98
N TRP A 34 8.80 -28.57 -15.23
CA TRP A 34 9.18 -29.37 -16.39
C TRP A 34 10.71 -29.45 -16.56
N GLN A 35 11.17 -30.66 -16.88
CA GLN A 35 12.57 -30.99 -17.09
C GLN A 35 12.70 -31.75 -18.42
N PHE A 36 13.63 -31.34 -19.29
CA PHE A 36 13.79 -31.96 -20.61
C PHE A 36 14.38 -33.37 -20.54
N ASN A 37 15.40 -33.56 -19.71
CA ASN A 37 16.05 -34.84 -19.41
C ASN A 37 16.76 -34.74 -18.04
N GLU A 38 17.28 -35.86 -17.52
CA GLU A 38 17.91 -35.94 -16.19
C GLU A 38 19.10 -34.98 -16.01
N GLU A 39 19.80 -34.62 -17.10
CA GLU A 39 20.96 -33.70 -17.09
C GLU A 39 20.55 -32.22 -17.19
N SER A 40 19.28 -31.94 -17.51
CA SER A 40 18.77 -30.58 -17.68
C SER A 40 18.16 -30.07 -16.38
N ASN A 41 18.28 -28.78 -16.11
CA ASN A 41 17.60 -28.17 -14.96
C ASN A 41 16.20 -27.68 -15.35
N SER A 42 15.22 -27.93 -14.48
CA SER A 42 13.92 -27.25 -14.52
C SER A 42 14.05 -25.79 -14.07
N ILE A 43 13.04 -24.96 -14.35
CA ILE A 43 12.99 -23.59 -13.82
C ILE A 43 13.02 -23.61 -12.29
N ALA A 44 12.28 -24.54 -11.66
CA ALA A 44 12.27 -24.72 -10.21
C ALA A 44 13.66 -24.99 -9.62
N MET A 45 14.46 -25.87 -10.25
CA MET A 45 15.84 -26.14 -9.82
C MET A 45 16.74 -24.91 -9.96
N VAL A 46 16.60 -24.16 -11.05
CA VAL A 46 17.37 -22.91 -11.24
C VAL A 46 17.00 -21.87 -10.17
N VAL A 47 15.71 -21.74 -9.83
CA VAL A 47 15.25 -20.86 -8.73
C VAL A 47 15.81 -21.33 -7.39
N LYS A 48 15.76 -22.63 -7.08
CA LYS A 48 16.34 -23.20 -5.86
C LYS A 48 17.84 -22.91 -5.75
N HIS A 49 18.57 -23.04 -6.85
CA HIS A 49 19.98 -22.72 -6.94
C HIS A 49 20.27 -21.24 -6.68
N LEU A 50 19.54 -20.35 -7.34
CA LEU A 50 19.69 -18.91 -7.12
C LEU A 50 19.37 -18.50 -5.68
N TRP A 51 18.30 -19.05 -5.11
CA TRP A 51 17.92 -18.85 -3.72
C TRP A 51 19.02 -19.27 -2.75
N GLY A 52 19.50 -20.52 -2.83
CA GLY A 52 20.56 -21.03 -1.96
C GLY A 52 21.87 -20.26 -2.12
N ASN A 53 22.21 -19.88 -3.36
CA ASN A 53 23.36 -19.03 -3.62
C ASN A 53 23.21 -17.64 -2.97
N MET A 54 22.08 -16.95 -3.17
CA MET A 54 21.87 -15.60 -2.63
C MET A 54 21.90 -15.62 -1.09
N LEU A 55 21.19 -16.54 -0.46
CA LEU A 55 21.21 -16.66 1.01
C LEU A 55 22.62 -16.90 1.53
N SER A 56 23.40 -17.74 0.86
CA SER A 56 24.76 -18.06 1.29
C SER A 56 25.71 -16.88 1.11
N ARG A 57 25.67 -16.23 -0.05
CA ARG A 57 26.59 -15.14 -0.40
C ARG A 57 26.31 -13.84 0.34
N TRP A 58 25.06 -13.57 0.71
CA TRP A 58 24.65 -12.23 1.19
C TRP A 58 24.23 -12.17 2.65
N THR A 59 23.92 -13.30 3.29
CA THR A 59 23.66 -13.32 4.75
C THR A 59 24.94 -13.01 5.51
N ASN A 60 24.97 -11.94 6.30
CA ASN A 60 26.11 -11.55 7.14
C ASN A 60 27.45 -11.52 6.38
N PHE A 61 27.43 -11.14 5.10
CA PHE A 61 28.57 -11.33 4.18
C PHE A 61 29.80 -10.47 4.52
N LEU A 62 29.60 -9.37 5.26
CA LEU A 62 30.69 -8.52 5.76
C LEU A 62 31.44 -9.13 6.96
N THR A 63 30.84 -10.11 7.65
CA THR A 63 31.37 -10.63 8.92
C THR A 63 31.59 -12.13 8.92
N THR A 64 31.08 -12.85 7.92
CA THR A 64 31.18 -14.31 7.80
C THR A 64 31.43 -14.71 6.35
N ASP A 65 32.07 -15.86 6.12
CA ASP A 65 32.37 -16.35 4.77
C ASP A 65 31.10 -16.48 3.93
N GLY A 66 31.14 -16.05 2.67
CA GLY A 66 30.03 -16.12 1.73
C GLY A 66 29.65 -17.55 1.31
N GLU A 67 30.40 -18.58 1.66
CA GLU A 67 29.97 -19.98 1.60
C GLU A 67 29.59 -20.44 3.01
N LYS A 68 28.29 -20.48 3.28
CA LYS A 68 27.75 -20.94 4.57
C LYS A 68 27.79 -22.46 4.68
N GLU A 69 28.13 -22.96 5.86
CA GLU A 69 28.21 -24.41 6.16
C GLU A 69 26.89 -25.14 5.93
N TRP A 70 25.75 -24.46 6.13
CA TRP A 70 24.43 -25.04 5.91
C TRP A 70 24.05 -25.15 4.43
N ARG A 71 24.81 -24.54 3.51
CA ARG A 71 24.49 -24.60 2.08
C ARG A 71 24.92 -25.95 1.52
N ASN A 72 23.95 -26.72 1.05
CA ASN A 72 24.20 -27.92 0.27
C ASN A 72 23.89 -27.66 -1.20
N ARG A 73 24.94 -27.45 -2.00
CA ARG A 73 24.81 -27.11 -3.43
C ARG A 73 24.17 -28.23 -4.23
N ASP A 74 24.48 -29.49 -3.95
CA ASP A 74 24.01 -30.61 -4.78
C ASP A 74 22.51 -30.83 -4.61
N GLU A 75 21.98 -30.56 -3.41
CA GLU A 75 20.54 -30.56 -3.15
C GLU A 75 19.80 -29.43 -3.88
N GLU A 76 20.46 -28.35 -4.28
CA GLU A 76 19.85 -27.27 -5.07
C GLU A 76 19.41 -27.76 -6.46
N PHE A 77 19.98 -28.87 -6.94
CA PHE A 77 19.68 -29.50 -8.23
C PHE A 77 18.75 -30.70 -8.09
N LYS A 78 17.85 -30.66 -7.11
CA LYS A 78 16.71 -31.58 -6.99
C LYS A 78 15.42 -30.82 -7.24
N ASN A 79 14.52 -31.43 -7.99
CA ASN A 79 13.23 -30.86 -8.35
C ASN A 79 12.17 -31.21 -7.30
N ASP A 80 12.37 -30.73 -6.08
CA ASP A 80 11.63 -31.11 -4.87
C ASP A 80 10.87 -29.93 -4.21
N ILE A 81 10.81 -28.77 -4.87
CA ILE A 81 9.92 -27.67 -4.46
C ILE A 81 8.47 -28.13 -4.68
N GLY A 82 7.62 -27.97 -3.67
CA GLY A 82 6.30 -28.61 -3.62
C GLY A 82 5.19 -27.89 -4.38
N SER A 83 5.34 -26.59 -4.66
CA SER A 83 4.33 -25.82 -5.39
C SER A 83 4.88 -24.55 -6.04
N LYS A 84 4.08 -23.94 -6.92
CA LYS A 84 4.38 -22.61 -7.50
C LYS A 84 4.54 -21.55 -6.41
N GLU A 85 3.71 -21.59 -5.37
CA GLU A 85 3.79 -20.64 -4.25
C GLU A 85 5.15 -20.76 -3.54
N GLU A 86 5.59 -21.98 -3.21
CA GLU A 86 6.88 -22.19 -2.55
C GLU A 86 8.04 -21.73 -3.46
N LEU A 87 7.95 -21.98 -4.77
CA LEU A 87 8.94 -21.49 -5.74
C LEU A 87 9.05 -19.96 -5.71
N LEU A 88 7.92 -19.26 -5.71
CA LEU A 88 7.87 -17.79 -5.66
C LEU A 88 8.39 -17.26 -4.31
N GLU A 89 8.06 -17.91 -3.19
CA GLU A 89 8.60 -17.55 -1.88
C GLU A 89 10.14 -17.68 -1.82
N LYS A 90 10.70 -18.77 -2.36
CA LYS A 90 12.16 -18.93 -2.47
C LYS A 90 12.78 -17.89 -3.38
N TRP A 91 12.16 -17.64 -4.53
CA TRP A 91 12.61 -16.59 -5.45
C TRP A 91 12.67 -15.22 -4.77
N ASP A 92 11.57 -14.78 -4.15
CA ASP A 92 11.48 -13.47 -3.53
C ASP A 92 12.38 -13.34 -2.31
N SER A 93 12.45 -14.35 -1.44
CA SER A 93 13.33 -14.32 -0.27
C SER A 93 14.82 -14.27 -0.63
N GLY A 94 15.25 -14.98 -1.68
CA GLY A 94 16.63 -14.92 -2.18
C GLY A 94 16.99 -13.52 -2.66
N TRP A 95 16.15 -12.93 -3.51
CA TRP A 95 16.37 -11.57 -3.99
C TRP A 95 16.31 -10.53 -2.87
N GLN A 96 15.39 -10.67 -1.91
CA GLN A 96 15.29 -9.78 -0.77
C GLN A 96 16.56 -9.82 0.10
N CYS A 97 17.15 -11.01 0.30
CA CYS A 97 18.43 -11.14 1.00
C CYS A 97 19.54 -10.34 0.31
N LEU A 98 19.68 -10.48 -1.02
CA LEU A 98 20.60 -9.68 -1.82
C LEU A 98 20.33 -8.18 -1.69
N PHE A 99 19.08 -7.75 -1.91
CA PHE A 99 18.73 -6.32 -1.92
C PHE A 99 18.96 -5.66 -0.56
N ASN A 100 18.62 -6.32 0.53
CA ASN A 100 18.91 -5.84 1.89
C ASN A 100 20.43 -5.68 2.10
N ALA A 101 21.21 -6.65 1.64
CA ALA A 101 22.66 -6.64 1.78
C ALA A 101 23.33 -5.53 0.96
N ILE A 102 22.90 -5.28 -0.27
CA ILE A 102 23.51 -4.24 -1.12
C ILE A 102 23.00 -2.82 -0.81
N THR A 103 21.78 -2.70 -0.26
CA THR A 103 21.20 -1.39 0.09
C THR A 103 21.83 -0.80 1.35
N SER A 104 22.34 -1.64 2.24
CA SER A 104 23.06 -1.19 3.44
C SER A 104 24.49 -0.70 3.15
N LEU A 105 25.00 -0.86 1.92
CA LEU A 105 26.36 -0.48 1.55
C LEU A 105 26.50 0.99 1.19
N THR A 106 27.66 1.53 1.55
CA THR A 106 28.18 2.84 1.18
C THR A 106 29.30 2.71 0.12
N SER A 107 29.77 3.84 -0.42
CA SER A 107 30.84 3.80 -1.43
C SER A 107 32.15 3.28 -0.84
N GLU A 108 32.38 3.57 0.43
CA GLU A 108 33.54 3.19 1.22
C GLU A 108 33.58 1.68 1.46
N ASP A 109 32.42 1.02 1.49
CA ASP A 109 32.33 -0.43 1.67
C ASP A 109 32.82 -1.22 0.46
N LEU A 110 32.82 -0.63 -0.74
CA LEU A 110 33.15 -1.33 -1.98
C LEU A 110 34.56 -1.93 -2.00
N ALA A 111 35.50 -1.31 -1.28
CA ALA A 111 36.88 -1.75 -1.17
C ALA A 111 37.14 -2.71 0.01
N LYS A 112 36.14 -2.98 0.86
CA LYS A 112 36.30 -3.89 2.00
C LYS A 112 36.54 -5.31 1.51
N GLU A 113 37.47 -5.99 2.16
CA GLU A 113 37.72 -7.41 1.94
C GLU A 113 36.66 -8.25 2.63
N ILE A 114 36.09 -9.18 1.88
CA ILE A 114 35.21 -10.24 2.35
C ILE A 114 35.76 -11.59 1.89
N TYR A 115 35.29 -12.68 2.49
CA TYR A 115 35.74 -14.02 2.13
C TYR A 115 34.64 -14.81 1.46
N ILE A 116 35.00 -15.54 0.40
CA ILE A 116 34.14 -16.55 -0.22
C ILE A 116 34.98 -17.82 -0.40
N ARG A 117 34.69 -18.86 0.38
CA ARG A 117 35.48 -20.10 0.45
C ARG A 117 36.92 -19.84 0.89
N ASN A 118 37.11 -19.02 1.92
CA ASN A 118 38.39 -18.56 2.44
C ASN A 118 39.25 -17.79 1.42
N GLN A 119 38.67 -17.33 0.31
CA GLN A 119 39.35 -16.49 -0.68
C GLN A 119 38.91 -15.04 -0.49
N GLY A 120 39.89 -14.15 -0.30
CA GLY A 120 39.66 -12.71 -0.15
C GLY A 120 39.19 -12.08 -1.46
N HIS A 121 38.14 -11.28 -1.37
CA HIS A 121 37.57 -10.50 -2.46
C HIS A 121 37.13 -9.15 -1.95
N THR A 122 37.20 -8.11 -2.77
CA THR A 122 36.50 -6.87 -2.48
C THR A 122 34.98 -7.04 -2.59
N VAL A 123 34.21 -6.23 -1.86
CA VAL A 123 32.75 -6.18 -2.02
C VAL A 123 32.36 -5.91 -3.48
N ALA A 124 33.10 -5.04 -4.17
CA ALA A 124 32.88 -4.77 -5.59
C ALA A 124 33.06 -6.01 -6.48
N GLU A 125 34.11 -6.81 -6.26
CA GLU A 125 34.33 -8.08 -6.98
C GLU A 125 33.22 -9.10 -6.68
N ALA A 126 32.77 -9.18 -5.44
CA ALA A 126 31.67 -10.06 -5.05
C ALA A 126 30.35 -9.69 -5.74
N ILE A 127 30.02 -8.39 -5.81
CA ILE A 127 28.87 -7.86 -6.56
C ILE A 127 29.00 -8.21 -8.05
N ASN A 128 30.15 -7.94 -8.67
CA ASN A 128 30.39 -8.22 -10.09
C ASN A 128 30.26 -9.70 -10.43
N ARG A 129 30.78 -10.57 -9.56
CA ARG A 129 30.65 -12.03 -9.70
C ARG A 129 29.18 -12.44 -9.73
N GLN A 130 28.34 -11.84 -8.88
CA GLN A 130 26.90 -12.13 -8.88
C GLN A 130 26.16 -11.47 -10.06
N LEU A 131 26.61 -10.31 -10.54
CA LEU A 131 26.11 -9.71 -11.78
C LEU A 131 26.45 -10.51 -13.04
N ALA A 132 27.46 -11.38 -13.02
CA ALA A 132 27.66 -12.34 -14.10
C ALA A 132 26.79 -13.60 -13.89
N HIS A 133 26.70 -14.06 -12.65
CA HIS A 133 26.09 -15.33 -12.30
C HIS A 133 24.55 -15.34 -12.32
N TYR A 134 23.90 -14.36 -11.69
CA TYR A 134 22.43 -14.32 -11.64
C TYR A 134 21.82 -14.06 -13.01
N PRO A 135 22.36 -13.15 -13.83
CA PRO A 135 21.87 -12.96 -15.20
C PRO A 135 22.02 -14.17 -16.10
N TYR A 136 23.10 -14.94 -15.93
CA TYR A 136 23.29 -16.20 -16.65
C TYR A 136 22.12 -17.17 -16.39
N HIS A 137 21.75 -17.37 -15.13
CA HIS A 137 20.65 -18.25 -14.74
C HIS A 137 19.26 -17.68 -15.05
N VAL A 138 19.05 -16.37 -14.89
CA VAL A 138 17.82 -15.71 -15.34
C VAL A 138 17.66 -15.87 -16.86
N GLY A 139 18.75 -15.80 -17.61
CA GLY A 139 18.76 -16.09 -19.05
C GLY A 139 18.29 -17.51 -19.37
N GLN A 140 18.71 -18.50 -18.59
CA GLN A 140 18.23 -19.89 -18.70
C GLN A 140 16.72 -19.99 -18.41
N ILE A 141 16.23 -19.32 -17.36
CA ILE A 141 14.80 -19.26 -17.03
C ILE A 141 14.00 -18.67 -18.19
N VAL A 142 14.43 -17.53 -18.73
CA VAL A 142 13.77 -16.87 -19.87
C VAL A 142 13.80 -17.77 -21.12
N PHE A 143 14.90 -18.47 -21.35
CA PHE A 143 15.04 -19.38 -22.49
C PHE A 143 14.07 -20.57 -22.39
N LEU A 144 14.01 -21.22 -21.22
CA LEU A 144 13.04 -22.29 -20.97
C LEU A 144 11.60 -21.79 -21.08
N GLY A 145 11.31 -20.61 -20.51
CA GLY A 145 9.99 -19.99 -20.63
C GLY A 145 9.57 -19.75 -22.08
N LYS A 146 10.49 -19.26 -22.92
CA LYS A 146 10.26 -19.12 -24.37
C LYS A 146 9.95 -20.45 -25.05
N MET A 147 10.73 -21.49 -24.75
CA MET A 147 10.51 -22.82 -25.32
C MET A 147 9.14 -23.39 -24.92
N LEU A 148 8.76 -23.25 -23.66
CA LEU A 148 7.53 -23.79 -23.09
C LEU A 148 6.27 -23.01 -23.53
N CYS A 149 6.36 -21.68 -23.67
CA CYS A 149 5.26 -20.88 -24.21
C CYS A 149 5.13 -20.98 -25.73
N ASN A 150 6.19 -21.36 -26.44
CA ASN A 150 6.25 -21.46 -27.91
C ASN A 150 5.69 -20.20 -28.60
N GLN A 151 4.59 -20.32 -29.36
CA GLN A 151 3.97 -19.22 -30.10
C GLN A 151 3.30 -18.18 -29.19
N ASN A 152 3.04 -18.52 -27.92
CA ASN A 152 2.36 -17.64 -26.96
C ASN A 152 3.32 -16.76 -26.15
N TRP A 153 4.62 -16.83 -26.40
CA TRP A 153 5.60 -16.04 -25.66
C TRP A 153 5.43 -14.54 -25.93
N LYS A 154 5.23 -13.76 -24.87
CA LYS A 154 5.23 -12.30 -24.92
C LYS A 154 6.65 -11.80 -24.63
N SER A 155 7.20 -11.01 -25.55
CA SER A 155 8.55 -10.44 -25.41
C SER A 155 8.68 -9.64 -24.10
N LEU A 156 9.80 -9.85 -23.39
CA LEU A 156 10.11 -9.14 -22.14
C LEU A 156 10.86 -7.81 -22.37
N SER A 157 11.35 -7.63 -23.60
CA SER A 157 12.04 -6.44 -24.11
C SER A 157 11.49 -6.11 -25.51
N ILE A 158 12.27 -5.43 -26.34
CA ILE A 158 11.89 -5.06 -27.71
C ILE A 158 11.52 -6.33 -28.53
N PRO A 159 10.27 -6.47 -29.00
CA PRO A 159 9.87 -7.61 -29.82
C PRO A 159 10.62 -7.67 -31.14
N LYS A 160 10.75 -8.89 -31.70
CA LYS A 160 11.36 -9.09 -33.02
C LYS A 160 10.49 -8.39 -34.07
N GLY A 161 11.10 -7.47 -34.82
CA GLY A 161 10.42 -6.66 -35.85
C GLY A 161 10.19 -5.20 -35.44
N ASP A 162 10.22 -4.90 -34.15
CA ASP A 162 9.86 -3.57 -33.62
C ASP A 162 11.06 -2.68 -33.26
N SER A 163 12.28 -3.13 -33.56
CA SER A 163 13.51 -2.39 -33.23
C SER A 163 13.59 -1.02 -33.92
N LYS A 164 13.07 -0.92 -35.14
CA LYS A 164 13.05 0.36 -35.86
C LYS A 164 12.14 1.37 -35.17
N THR A 165 10.90 0.99 -34.86
CA THR A 165 9.94 1.84 -34.14
C THR A 165 10.49 2.27 -32.79
N PHE A 166 11.05 1.32 -32.02
CA PHE A 166 11.67 1.64 -30.74
C PHE A 166 12.80 2.66 -30.88
N ASN A 167 13.69 2.48 -31.86
CA ASN A 167 14.78 3.41 -32.10
C ASN A 167 14.28 4.78 -32.55
N ASP A 168 13.32 4.83 -33.47
CA ASP A 168 12.72 6.08 -33.96
C ASP A 168 12.16 6.89 -32.78
N GLU A 169 11.45 6.25 -31.84
CA GLU A 169 10.97 6.87 -30.60
C GLU A 169 12.11 7.36 -29.70
N LYS A 170 13.15 6.55 -29.48
CA LYS A 170 14.31 6.94 -28.64
C LYS A 170 15.04 8.16 -29.17
N PHE A 171 15.25 8.21 -30.48
CA PHE A 171 16.00 9.29 -31.12
C PHE A 171 15.19 10.57 -31.32
N THR A 172 13.88 10.57 -31.02
CA THR A 172 13.10 11.83 -30.91
C THR A 172 13.49 12.67 -29.70
N HIS A 173 14.09 12.06 -28.68
CA HIS A 173 14.50 12.74 -27.45
C HIS A 173 15.95 13.22 -27.55
N PRO A 174 16.29 14.41 -27.02
CA PRO A 174 17.68 14.84 -26.94
C PRO A 174 18.49 13.90 -26.04
N LYS A 175 19.81 13.89 -26.23
CA LYS A 175 20.74 13.13 -25.36
C LYS A 175 20.56 13.56 -23.90
N HIS A 176 20.37 12.59 -23.02
CA HIS A 176 20.20 12.81 -21.59
C HIS A 176 20.77 11.62 -20.79
N LYS A 177 21.04 11.81 -19.49
CA LYS A 177 21.51 10.73 -18.61
C LYS A 177 20.29 9.97 -18.08
N GLN A 178 20.23 8.66 -18.33
CA GLN A 178 19.20 7.75 -17.84
C GLN A 178 19.80 6.35 -17.69
N HIS A 179 19.34 5.55 -16.73
CA HIS A 179 19.66 4.13 -16.69
C HIS A 179 18.65 3.37 -17.56
N PHE A 180 19.09 2.47 -18.45
CA PHE A 180 18.16 1.81 -19.39
C PHE A 180 17.03 1.04 -18.68
N THR A 181 17.28 0.56 -17.47
CA THR A 181 16.28 -0.15 -16.66
C THR A 181 15.15 0.76 -16.19
N ASP A 182 15.34 2.07 -16.16
CA ASP A 182 14.29 3.03 -15.78
C ASP A 182 13.07 2.88 -16.69
N GLU A 183 13.23 2.38 -17.91
CA GLU A 183 12.12 2.15 -18.85
C GLU A 183 11.32 0.87 -18.54
N PHE A 184 11.96 -0.08 -17.86
CA PHE A 184 11.40 -1.40 -17.56
C PHE A 184 10.94 -1.51 -16.11
N LEU A 185 11.63 -0.83 -15.19
CA LEU A 185 11.42 -0.82 -13.74
C LEU A 185 10.58 0.33 -13.24
N LYS A 186 10.23 1.31 -14.10
CA LYS A 186 9.28 2.40 -13.78
C LYS A 186 7.94 1.93 -13.17
N ASN A 187 7.63 0.63 -13.25
CA ASN A 187 6.45 0.01 -12.66
C ASN A 187 6.67 -0.64 -11.28
N LYS A 188 7.88 -0.69 -10.74
CA LYS A 188 8.10 -1.06 -9.33
C LYS A 188 8.28 0.23 -8.54
N MET A 189 7.15 0.79 -8.14
CA MET A 189 7.10 1.98 -7.31
C MET A 189 7.96 1.77 -6.07
N GLU A 190 8.99 2.59 -5.87
CA GLU A 190 9.63 2.65 -4.57
C GLU A 190 8.56 2.99 -3.54
N LEU A 191 8.42 2.17 -2.51
CA LEU A 191 7.42 2.32 -1.45
C LEU A 191 7.85 3.39 -0.45
N THR A 192 8.18 4.58 -0.94
CA THR A 192 8.61 5.73 -0.15
C THR A 192 7.64 6.90 -0.34
N ALA A 193 7.53 7.75 0.67
CA ALA A 193 6.75 8.98 0.62
C ALA A 193 7.21 9.88 -0.52
N LYS A 194 8.53 9.96 -0.73
CA LYS A 194 9.13 10.75 -1.81
C LYS A 194 8.65 10.28 -3.18
N SER A 195 8.78 8.98 -3.47
CA SER A 195 8.33 8.38 -4.73
C SER A 195 6.83 8.58 -4.96
N PHE A 196 6.02 8.37 -3.92
CA PHE A 196 4.58 8.60 -3.98
C PHE A 196 4.25 10.06 -4.33
N ILE A 197 4.88 11.03 -3.66
CA ILE A 197 4.69 12.46 -3.92
C ILE A 197 5.18 12.85 -5.32
N GLU A 198 6.29 12.30 -5.80
CA GLU A 198 6.79 12.54 -7.17
C GLU A 198 5.78 12.06 -8.22
N ILE A 199 5.15 10.90 -8.00
CA ILE A 199 4.10 10.37 -8.89
C ILE A 199 2.84 11.24 -8.84
N LEU A 200 2.46 11.74 -7.66
CA LEU A 200 1.35 12.70 -7.54
C LEU A 200 1.64 13.98 -8.34
N LYS A 201 2.82 14.58 -8.16
CA LYS A 201 3.22 15.80 -8.87
C LYS A 201 3.27 15.59 -10.38
N ALA A 202 3.68 14.41 -10.85
CA ALA A 202 3.67 14.07 -12.27
C ALA A 202 2.26 13.93 -12.86
N ASN A 203 1.23 13.72 -12.03
CA ASN A 203 -0.17 13.56 -12.44
C ASN A 203 -1.06 14.75 -12.06
N GLN A 204 -0.45 15.88 -11.70
CA GLN A 204 -1.15 17.08 -11.29
C GLN A 204 -1.75 17.84 -12.50
N SER A 205 -2.87 18.51 -12.30
CA SER A 205 -3.53 19.31 -13.34
C SER A 205 -4.18 20.57 -12.77
N ASN A 206 -3.95 21.71 -13.42
CA ASN A 206 -4.59 22.98 -13.09
C ASN A 206 -6.12 22.93 -13.23
N GLU A 207 -6.65 22.12 -14.15
CA GLU A 207 -8.10 21.96 -14.29
C GLU A 207 -8.68 21.23 -13.08
N GLU A 208 -8.02 20.16 -12.66
CA GLU A 208 -8.44 19.38 -11.51
C GLU A 208 -8.27 20.17 -10.20
N LEU A 209 -7.16 20.90 -10.07
CA LEU A 209 -6.91 21.80 -8.94
C LEU A 209 -8.07 22.80 -8.75
N ARG A 210 -8.56 23.43 -9.84
CA ARG A 210 -9.71 24.34 -9.75
C ARG A 210 -11.00 23.65 -9.27
N LYS A 211 -11.20 22.37 -9.61
CA LYS A 211 -12.37 21.61 -9.14
C LYS A 211 -12.24 21.29 -7.66
N ILE A 212 -11.05 20.85 -7.24
CA ILE A 212 -10.72 20.53 -5.85
C ILE A 212 -10.88 21.76 -4.95
N LEU A 213 -10.32 22.90 -5.32
CA LEU A 213 -10.43 24.16 -4.55
C LEU A 213 -11.86 24.71 -4.45
N ARG A 214 -12.78 24.32 -5.35
CA ARG A 214 -14.21 24.65 -5.22
C ARG A 214 -14.95 23.72 -4.29
N TYR A 215 -14.43 22.50 -4.11
CA TYR A 215 -15.07 21.45 -3.35
C TYR A 215 -14.64 21.45 -1.89
N PHE A 216 -13.33 21.61 -1.64
CA PHE A 216 -12.77 21.73 -0.31
C PHE A 216 -12.81 23.17 0.18
N LYS A 217 -13.13 23.32 1.46
CA LYS A 217 -13.11 24.61 2.15
C LYS A 217 -11.74 24.81 2.81
N SER A 218 -10.93 25.68 2.23
CA SER A 218 -9.53 25.90 2.65
C SER A 218 -9.16 27.39 2.79
N GLU A 219 -10.15 28.29 2.84
CA GLU A 219 -9.92 29.70 3.11
C GLU A 219 -9.64 29.95 4.60
N GLU A 220 -9.15 31.15 4.96
CA GLU A 220 -8.89 31.51 6.36
C GLU A 220 -10.18 31.42 7.20
N GLY A 221 -10.16 30.60 8.25
CA GLY A 221 -11.32 30.28 9.06
C GLY A 221 -12.09 29.02 8.64
N ASP A 222 -11.78 28.43 7.48
CA ASP A 222 -12.28 27.11 7.10
C ASP A 222 -11.46 25.98 7.71
N TYR A 223 -12.06 24.80 7.76
CA TYR A 223 -11.50 23.62 8.40
C TYR A 223 -10.26 23.07 7.69
N GLY A 224 -10.11 23.32 6.38
CA GLY A 224 -8.94 22.92 5.57
C GLY A 224 -7.91 24.03 5.40
N PHE A 225 -7.96 25.09 6.22
CA PHE A 225 -6.98 26.17 6.14
C PHE A 225 -5.56 25.65 6.37
N GLY A 226 -4.63 26.02 5.47
CA GLY A 226 -3.25 25.56 5.47
C GLY A 226 -2.98 24.28 4.66
N ASP A 227 -4.01 23.65 4.11
CA ASP A 227 -3.84 22.52 3.18
C ASP A 227 -3.34 23.03 1.80
N GLU A 228 -2.29 22.39 1.29
CA GLU A 228 -1.86 22.59 -0.10
C GLU A 228 -2.52 21.56 -1.00
N PHE A 229 -3.17 21.99 -2.08
CA PHE A 229 -3.71 21.10 -3.11
C PHE A 229 -2.89 21.22 -4.38
N ILE A 230 -2.55 20.10 -5.01
CA ILE A 230 -1.74 20.08 -6.24
C ILE A 230 -2.57 19.76 -7.49
N GLY A 231 -3.78 19.22 -7.35
CA GLY A 231 -4.68 18.97 -8.47
C GLY A 231 -4.59 17.55 -9.02
N VAL A 232 -4.61 16.53 -8.15
CA VAL A 232 -4.61 15.13 -8.57
C VAL A 232 -5.98 14.50 -8.36
N LYS A 233 -6.47 13.74 -9.35
CA LYS A 233 -7.76 13.06 -9.26
C LYS A 233 -7.77 12.02 -8.14
N MET A 234 -8.79 12.06 -7.28
CA MET A 234 -8.96 11.10 -6.17
C MET A 234 -8.90 9.64 -6.60
N GLY A 235 -9.52 9.30 -7.74
CA GLY A 235 -9.47 7.93 -8.28
C GLY A 235 -8.04 7.46 -8.59
N PHE A 236 -7.17 8.36 -9.07
CA PHE A 236 -5.75 8.04 -9.28
C PHE A 236 -5.03 7.81 -7.96
N ILE A 237 -5.26 8.65 -6.95
CA ILE A 237 -4.68 8.50 -5.61
C ILE A 237 -5.06 7.14 -5.00
N PHE A 238 -6.31 6.71 -5.16
CA PHE A 238 -6.76 5.42 -4.63
C PHE A 238 -6.17 4.22 -5.38
N GLU A 239 -5.97 4.30 -6.69
CA GLU A 239 -5.27 3.25 -7.43
C GLU A 239 -3.77 3.21 -7.09
N LEU A 240 -3.16 4.37 -6.89
CA LEU A 240 -1.79 4.50 -6.44
C LEU A 240 -1.60 3.88 -5.05
N ALA A 241 -2.44 4.27 -4.09
CA ALA A 241 -2.44 3.75 -2.73
C ALA A 241 -2.62 2.21 -2.68
N LYS A 242 -3.40 1.64 -3.60
CA LYS A 242 -3.57 0.18 -3.71
C LYS A 242 -2.25 -0.53 -4.06
N GLN A 243 -1.44 0.08 -4.92
CA GLN A 243 -0.12 -0.45 -5.30
C GLN A 243 0.91 -0.29 -4.18
N CYS A 244 0.65 0.60 -3.22
CA CYS A 244 1.52 0.89 -2.08
C CYS A 244 1.08 0.24 -0.77
N ASN A 245 0.26 -0.81 -0.78
CA ASN A 245 -0.29 -1.40 0.46
C ASN A 245 0.78 -1.96 1.44
N GLN A 246 1.99 -2.25 0.95
CA GLN A 246 3.14 -2.69 1.74
C GLN A 246 4.08 -1.55 2.16
N MET A 247 3.70 -0.27 1.96
CA MET A 247 4.53 0.87 2.38
C MET A 247 4.89 0.77 3.87
N PRO A 248 6.16 0.99 4.26
CA PRO A 248 6.58 1.05 5.67
C PRO A 248 5.81 2.12 6.44
N ILE A 249 5.60 1.90 7.74
CA ILE A 249 4.79 2.81 8.56
C ILE A 249 5.42 4.21 8.67
N GLU A 250 6.75 4.27 8.68
CA GLU A 250 7.53 5.51 8.73
C GLU A 250 7.32 6.35 7.47
N GLU A 251 7.23 5.70 6.30
CA GLU A 251 6.97 6.37 5.03
C GLU A 251 5.50 6.85 4.94
N ILE A 252 4.55 6.10 5.50
CA ILE A 252 3.16 6.56 5.61
C ILE A 252 3.07 7.79 6.53
N GLU A 253 3.84 7.81 7.62
CA GLU A 253 3.91 8.98 8.52
C GLU A 253 4.50 10.21 7.82
N LEU A 254 5.55 10.04 7.00
CA LEU A 254 6.09 11.12 6.17
C LEU A 254 5.06 11.68 5.16
N LEU A 255 4.19 10.82 4.60
CA LEU A 255 3.07 11.29 3.78
C LEU A 255 2.05 12.11 4.59
N LEU A 256 1.83 11.77 5.88
CA LEU A 256 0.97 12.54 6.78
C LEU A 256 1.59 13.89 7.17
N GLU A 257 2.91 13.99 7.21
CA GLU A 257 3.63 15.23 7.49
C GLU A 257 3.60 16.24 6.35
N SER A 258 3.35 15.76 5.12
CA SER A 258 3.30 16.59 3.93
C SER A 258 2.19 17.66 4.03
N PRO A 259 2.47 18.92 3.64
CA PRO A 259 1.43 19.95 3.54
C PRO A 259 0.41 19.62 2.44
N ILE A 260 0.85 18.86 1.42
CA ILE A 260 0.02 18.43 0.29
C ILE A 260 -1.10 17.52 0.78
N HIS A 261 -2.35 17.95 0.61
CA HIS A 261 -3.55 17.23 1.00
C HIS A 261 -3.63 15.87 0.29
N GLU A 262 -3.39 15.82 -1.03
CA GLU A 262 -3.42 14.56 -1.79
C GLU A 262 -2.42 13.51 -1.30
N ALA A 263 -1.29 13.93 -0.71
CA ALA A 263 -0.33 13.01 -0.08
C ALA A 263 -0.91 12.38 1.20
N ARG A 264 -1.58 13.18 2.03
CA ARG A 264 -2.27 12.72 3.25
C ARG A 264 -3.47 11.83 2.93
N THR A 265 -4.23 12.16 1.88
CA THR A 265 -5.27 11.27 1.34
C THR A 265 -4.67 9.93 0.92
N GLY A 266 -3.50 9.95 0.26
CA GLY A 266 -2.73 8.77 -0.08
C GLY A 266 -2.39 7.92 1.14
N ALA A 267 -1.84 8.51 2.20
CA ALA A 267 -1.51 7.84 3.45
C ALA A 267 -2.72 7.13 4.08
N MET A 268 -3.84 7.85 4.22
CA MET A 268 -5.09 7.29 4.74
C MET A 268 -5.60 6.14 3.88
N SER A 269 -5.55 6.32 2.55
CA SER A 269 -5.99 5.28 1.61
C SER A 269 -5.09 4.05 1.61
N ILE A 270 -3.78 4.19 1.85
CA ILE A 270 -2.85 3.05 1.97
C ILE A 270 -3.23 2.21 3.19
N MET A 271 -3.39 2.85 4.35
CA MET A 271 -3.78 2.16 5.59
C MET A 271 -5.14 1.46 5.47
N ASP A 272 -6.16 2.14 4.93
CA ASP A 272 -7.49 1.56 4.72
C ASP A 272 -7.46 0.35 3.77
N LYS A 273 -6.76 0.46 2.62
CA LYS A 273 -6.67 -0.63 1.64
C LYS A 273 -5.89 -1.82 2.18
N ALA A 274 -4.80 -1.58 2.92
CA ALA A 274 -4.03 -2.63 3.56
C ALA A 274 -4.84 -3.34 4.65
N ALA A 275 -5.58 -2.60 5.48
CA ALA A 275 -6.43 -3.17 6.54
C ALA A 275 -7.57 -4.06 5.99
N ARG A 276 -7.99 -3.86 4.74
CA ARG A 276 -9.03 -4.67 4.08
C ARG A 276 -8.54 -6.04 3.62
N ASP A 277 -7.24 -6.32 3.68
CA ASP A 277 -6.73 -7.66 3.45
C ASP A 277 -7.21 -8.59 4.57
N LYS A 278 -7.86 -9.70 4.20
CA LYS A 278 -8.35 -10.71 5.15
C LYS A 278 -7.20 -11.38 5.93
N LYS A 279 -5.97 -11.29 5.43
CA LYS A 279 -4.75 -11.85 6.03
C LYS A 279 -3.85 -10.77 6.64
N ILE A 280 -4.37 -9.57 6.89
CA ILE A 280 -3.57 -8.48 7.49
C ILE A 280 -2.91 -8.95 8.80
N ASN A 281 -1.62 -8.68 8.93
CA ASN A 281 -0.89 -8.97 10.17
C ASN A 281 -1.46 -8.11 11.32
N PRO A 282 -1.84 -8.70 12.48
CA PRO A 282 -2.36 -7.95 13.62
C PRO A 282 -1.44 -6.83 14.13
N VAL A 283 -0.12 -7.03 14.07
CA VAL A 283 0.87 -6.01 14.44
C VAL A 283 0.78 -4.81 13.50
N ARG A 284 0.71 -5.06 12.19
CA ARG A 284 0.60 -4.00 11.18
C ARG A 284 -0.72 -3.23 11.29
N LEU A 285 -1.82 -3.92 11.61
CA LEU A 285 -3.09 -3.25 11.87
C LEU A 285 -3.02 -2.36 13.13
N ALA A 286 -2.31 -2.81 14.18
CA ALA A 286 -2.07 -2.00 15.37
C ALA A 286 -1.22 -0.76 15.04
N GLU A 287 -0.15 -0.90 14.25
CA GLU A 287 0.68 0.23 13.79
C GLU A 287 -0.15 1.29 13.07
N PHE A 288 -1.07 0.89 12.17
CA PHE A 288 -1.97 1.82 11.49
C PHE A 288 -2.92 2.53 12.46
N PHE A 289 -3.48 1.80 13.41
CA PHE A 289 -4.36 2.38 14.42
C PHE A 289 -3.62 3.41 15.29
N GLU A 290 -2.45 3.04 15.81
CA GLU A 290 -1.64 3.93 16.65
C GLU A 290 -1.16 5.18 15.90
N LEU A 291 -0.73 5.02 14.63
CA LEU A 291 -0.36 6.15 13.79
C LEU A 291 -1.56 7.09 13.57
N TYR A 292 -2.72 6.54 13.21
CA TYR A 292 -3.95 7.32 13.02
C TYR A 292 -4.33 8.09 14.29
N MET A 293 -4.31 7.43 15.45
CA MET A 293 -4.68 8.04 16.72
C MET A 293 -3.70 9.16 17.12
N ARG A 294 -2.40 8.95 16.95
CA ARG A 294 -1.36 9.92 17.29
C ARG A 294 -1.32 11.12 16.34
N ARG A 295 -1.72 10.95 15.06
CA ARG A 295 -1.61 11.98 14.01
C ARG A 295 -2.91 12.69 13.67
N HIS A 296 -3.86 12.80 14.60
CA HIS A 296 -5.03 13.67 14.43
C HIS A 296 -4.65 15.14 14.18
N ASP A 297 -3.42 15.56 14.50
CA ASP A 297 -2.87 16.87 14.12
C ASP A 297 -2.72 17.06 12.61
N ARG A 298 -2.66 15.97 11.83
CA ARG A 298 -2.55 15.96 10.36
C ARG A 298 -3.82 15.52 9.64
N ILE A 299 -4.81 15.04 10.38
CA ILE A 299 -6.11 14.57 9.87
C ILE A 299 -7.13 15.68 10.14
N ASN A 300 -7.01 16.77 9.39
CA ASN A 300 -7.75 18.02 9.59
C ASN A 300 -8.88 18.23 8.56
N ASN A 301 -9.37 17.16 7.95
CA ASN A 301 -10.41 17.25 6.92
C ASN A 301 -11.33 16.03 7.01
N TRP A 302 -12.59 16.21 6.61
CA TRP A 302 -13.61 15.18 6.77
C TRP A 302 -13.29 13.96 5.89
N ASP A 303 -12.71 14.15 4.71
CA ASP A 303 -12.38 13.07 3.79
C ASP A 303 -11.23 12.20 4.32
N LEU A 304 -10.22 12.82 4.94
CA LEU A 304 -9.12 12.13 5.61
C LEU A 304 -9.65 11.28 6.78
N VAL A 305 -10.55 11.85 7.60
CA VAL A 305 -11.19 11.10 8.69
C VAL A 305 -11.96 9.91 8.12
N ASP A 306 -12.83 10.15 7.15
CA ASP A 306 -13.71 9.13 6.56
C ASP A 306 -12.91 7.96 5.96
N LEU A 307 -11.82 8.27 5.25
CA LEU A 307 -10.92 7.24 4.69
C LEU A 307 -10.30 6.37 5.77
N GLY A 308 -9.79 6.97 6.85
CA GLY A 308 -9.05 6.23 7.87
C GLY A 308 -9.93 5.44 8.85
N CYS A 309 -11.12 5.93 9.21
CA CYS A 309 -11.87 5.35 10.33
C CYS A 309 -13.07 4.46 9.96
N LEU A 310 -13.66 4.59 8.77
CA LEU A 310 -14.88 3.83 8.41
C LEU A 310 -14.69 2.31 8.41
N TYR A 311 -13.45 1.84 8.24
CA TYR A 311 -13.10 0.42 8.25
C TYR A 311 -11.93 0.11 9.17
N MET A 312 -10.77 0.75 9.00
CA MET A 312 -9.52 0.34 9.68
C MET A 312 -9.60 0.47 11.22
N THR A 313 -10.02 1.62 11.75
CA THR A 313 -10.12 1.81 13.22
C THR A 313 -11.20 0.91 13.83
N GLY A 314 -12.35 0.81 13.17
CA GLY A 314 -13.43 -0.09 13.60
C GLY A 314 -13.03 -1.56 13.54
N LEU A 315 -12.27 -1.99 12.52
CA LEU A 315 -11.73 -3.34 12.44
C LEU A 315 -10.80 -3.64 13.63
N TYR A 316 -9.88 -2.72 13.94
CA TYR A 316 -8.92 -2.89 15.04
C TYR A 316 -9.62 -2.96 16.41
N LEU A 317 -10.66 -2.14 16.62
CA LEU A 317 -11.36 -2.06 17.91
C LEU A 317 -12.48 -3.09 18.09
N PHE A 318 -12.79 -3.90 17.07
CA PHE A 318 -13.96 -4.77 17.12
C PHE A 318 -13.93 -5.79 18.27
N ASP A 319 -12.74 -6.31 18.58
CA ASP A 319 -12.51 -7.29 19.65
C ASP A 319 -11.76 -6.68 20.86
N LYS A 320 -11.76 -5.35 21.00
CA LYS A 320 -10.99 -4.62 22.03
C LYS A 320 -11.86 -3.69 22.86
N ASP A 321 -11.23 -3.08 23.87
CA ASP A 321 -11.84 -1.98 24.61
C ASP A 321 -12.13 -0.80 23.68
N ARG A 322 -13.38 -0.31 23.74
CA ARG A 322 -13.88 0.76 22.86
C ARG A 322 -13.97 2.11 23.60
N THR A 323 -13.49 2.20 24.85
CA THR A 323 -13.56 3.42 25.68
C THR A 323 -12.90 4.61 24.98
N ILE A 324 -11.90 4.36 24.14
CA ILE A 324 -11.27 5.40 23.32
C ILE A 324 -12.28 6.14 22.43
N LEU A 325 -13.29 5.48 21.85
CA LEU A 325 -14.29 6.14 21.01
C LEU A 325 -15.15 7.11 21.83
N TYR A 326 -15.51 6.73 23.06
CA TYR A 326 -16.26 7.60 23.99
C TYR A 326 -15.43 8.80 24.42
N LYS A 327 -14.13 8.60 24.68
CA LYS A 327 -13.20 9.71 24.96
C LYS A 327 -13.15 10.68 23.77
N LEU A 328 -12.95 10.16 22.56
CA LEU A 328 -12.91 10.97 21.33
C LEU A 328 -14.22 11.74 21.11
N ALA A 329 -15.38 11.15 21.40
CA ALA A 329 -16.69 11.80 21.29
C ALA A 329 -16.87 13.03 22.18
N THR A 330 -16.06 13.17 23.24
CA THR A 330 -16.06 14.32 24.16
C THR A 330 -14.92 15.31 23.90
N SER A 331 -14.09 15.05 22.89
CA SER A 331 -12.93 15.88 22.58
C SER A 331 -13.33 17.27 22.09
N LYS A 332 -12.47 18.27 22.34
CA LYS A 332 -12.60 19.59 21.73
C LYS A 332 -12.30 19.56 20.23
N ASN A 333 -11.52 18.60 19.77
CA ASN A 333 -11.19 18.43 18.36
C ASN A 333 -12.37 17.82 17.60
N ILE A 334 -12.87 18.54 16.60
CA ILE A 334 -13.98 18.09 15.74
C ILE A 334 -13.64 16.76 15.05
N TRP A 335 -12.41 16.58 14.59
CA TRP A 335 -12.01 15.39 13.83
C TRP A 335 -11.99 14.14 14.69
N GLU A 336 -11.61 14.27 15.96
CA GLU A 336 -11.70 13.18 16.94
C GLU A 336 -13.16 12.79 17.20
N ARG A 337 -14.06 13.77 17.39
CA ARG A 337 -15.50 13.47 17.54
C ARG A 337 -16.08 12.81 16.30
N ARG A 338 -15.64 13.20 15.10
CA ARG A 338 -16.02 12.57 13.84
C ARG A 338 -15.50 11.13 13.75
N THR A 339 -14.24 10.90 14.10
CA THR A 339 -13.62 9.56 14.21
C THR A 339 -14.42 8.65 15.13
N ALA A 340 -14.86 9.16 16.30
CA ALA A 340 -15.60 8.39 17.29
C ALA A 340 -16.84 7.72 16.69
N ILE A 341 -17.68 8.51 16.01
CA ILE A 341 -18.94 8.00 15.45
C ILE A 341 -18.71 7.20 14.17
N LEU A 342 -17.81 7.60 13.29
CA LEU A 342 -17.61 6.90 12.02
C LEU A 342 -16.89 5.55 12.17
N SER A 343 -16.06 5.38 13.20
CA SER A 343 -15.44 4.09 13.52
C SER A 343 -16.47 2.99 13.77
N THR A 344 -17.69 3.34 14.21
CA THR A 344 -18.75 2.36 14.45
C THR A 344 -19.34 1.78 13.15
N CYS A 345 -19.03 2.34 11.98
CA CYS A 345 -19.43 1.79 10.68
C CYS A 345 -19.05 0.31 10.53
N TYR A 346 -17.86 -0.08 11.00
CA TYR A 346 -17.45 -1.49 10.98
C TYR A 346 -18.33 -2.36 11.90
N PHE A 347 -18.67 -1.88 13.10
CA PHE A 347 -19.53 -2.57 14.06
C PHE A 347 -20.94 -2.77 13.49
N ILE A 348 -21.51 -1.73 12.86
CA ILE A 348 -22.81 -1.80 12.18
C ILE A 348 -22.81 -2.89 11.11
N ARG A 349 -21.73 -3.02 10.32
CA ARG A 349 -21.61 -4.09 9.32
C ARG A 349 -21.61 -5.48 9.94
N LYS A 350 -21.17 -5.61 11.20
CA LYS A 350 -21.20 -6.83 12.01
C LYS A 350 -22.49 -6.99 12.84
N ASN A 351 -23.49 -6.13 12.62
CA ASN A 351 -24.75 -6.06 13.37
C ASN A 351 -24.57 -5.72 14.86
N ASP A 352 -23.44 -5.13 15.25
CA ASP A 352 -23.21 -4.58 16.58
C ASP A 352 -23.50 -3.07 16.55
N LEU A 353 -24.66 -2.69 17.10
CA LEU A 353 -25.23 -1.35 16.95
C LEU A 353 -25.08 -0.48 18.20
N ASN A 354 -24.71 -1.08 19.34
CA ASN A 354 -24.83 -0.43 20.65
C ASN A 354 -23.98 0.83 20.76
N ASP A 355 -22.69 0.77 20.41
CA ASP A 355 -21.81 1.94 20.48
C ASP A 355 -22.28 3.07 19.55
N THR A 356 -22.87 2.74 18.40
CA THR A 356 -23.37 3.75 17.46
C THR A 356 -24.44 4.61 18.11
N PHE A 357 -25.45 3.99 18.75
CA PHE A 357 -26.54 4.72 19.38
C PHE A 357 -26.08 5.48 20.63
N GLN A 358 -25.17 4.90 21.42
CA GLN A 358 -24.62 5.58 22.61
C GLN A 358 -23.78 6.80 22.25
N ILE A 359 -22.86 6.68 21.28
CA ILE A 359 -22.05 7.80 20.81
C ILE A 359 -22.94 8.84 20.11
N ALA A 360 -23.94 8.40 19.33
CA ALA A 360 -24.89 9.32 18.71
C ALA A 360 -25.67 10.17 19.73
N GLU A 361 -26.04 9.58 20.88
CA GLU A 361 -26.66 10.30 21.99
C GLU A 361 -25.74 11.39 22.56
N MET A 362 -24.46 11.07 22.76
CA MET A 362 -23.45 12.04 23.25
C MET A 362 -23.28 13.22 22.29
N LEU A 363 -23.38 12.96 20.98
CA LEU A 363 -23.17 13.96 19.92
C LEU A 363 -24.46 14.69 19.50
N LEU A 364 -25.59 14.49 20.17
CA LEU A 364 -26.87 15.14 19.83
C LEU A 364 -26.79 16.68 19.88
N ASN A 365 -25.98 17.22 20.78
CA ASN A 365 -25.85 18.66 21.02
C ASN A 365 -24.51 19.22 20.54
N ASP A 366 -23.83 18.51 19.63
CA ASP A 366 -22.63 19.06 18.99
C ASP A 366 -22.98 20.39 18.30
N GLN A 367 -22.00 21.27 18.16
CA GLN A 367 -22.20 22.55 17.50
C GLN A 367 -21.87 22.47 16.00
N GLU A 368 -21.20 21.39 15.58
CA GLU A 368 -20.63 21.26 14.26
C GLU A 368 -21.51 20.43 13.32
N ASP A 369 -21.93 21.05 12.22
CA ASP A 369 -22.76 20.38 11.20
C ASP A 369 -22.07 19.16 10.57
N LEU A 370 -20.74 19.15 10.51
CA LEU A 370 -19.98 17.98 10.03
C LEU A 370 -20.17 16.77 10.95
N ILE A 371 -20.29 16.99 12.26
CA ILE A 371 -20.58 15.92 13.22
C ILE A 371 -22.02 15.45 13.09
N HIS A 372 -22.97 16.39 12.98
CA HIS A 372 -24.38 16.04 12.75
C HIS A 372 -24.59 15.19 11.49
N LYS A 373 -23.89 15.50 10.40
CA LYS A 373 -23.92 14.70 9.17
C LYS A 373 -23.36 13.29 9.39
N ALA A 374 -22.22 13.17 10.05
CA ALA A 374 -21.62 11.86 10.36
C ALA A 374 -22.52 11.02 11.28
N THR A 375 -23.04 11.61 12.35
CA THR A 375 -23.94 10.95 13.29
C THR A 375 -25.25 10.51 12.63
N GLY A 376 -25.88 11.38 11.85
CA GLY A 376 -27.07 11.02 11.09
C GLY A 376 -26.80 9.92 10.05
N TRP A 377 -25.63 9.93 9.40
CA TRP A 377 -25.22 8.87 8.50
C TRP A 377 -25.10 7.52 9.21
N MET A 378 -24.42 7.47 10.36
CA MET A 378 -24.27 6.21 11.12
C MET A 378 -25.60 5.72 11.68
N LEU A 379 -26.48 6.61 12.16
CA LEU A 379 -27.83 6.24 12.59
C LEU A 379 -28.66 5.67 11.43
N ARG A 380 -28.56 6.25 10.23
CA ARG A 380 -29.21 5.70 9.03
C ARG A 380 -28.71 4.30 8.71
N PHE A 381 -27.40 4.08 8.74
CA PHE A 381 -26.80 2.76 8.50
C PHE A 381 -27.16 1.73 9.58
N ALA A 382 -27.24 2.15 10.85
CA ALA A 382 -27.74 1.29 11.93
C ALA A 382 -29.24 0.97 11.74
N GLY A 383 -30.05 1.95 11.30
CA GLY A 383 -31.46 1.75 10.97
C GLY A 383 -31.71 0.81 9.80
N ASP A 384 -30.82 0.77 8.81
CA ASP A 384 -30.86 -0.24 7.72
C ASP A 384 -30.71 -1.68 8.25
N LYS A 385 -30.04 -1.85 9.40
CA LYS A 385 -29.91 -3.14 10.09
C LYS A 385 -31.07 -3.41 11.04
N ASN A 386 -31.52 -2.38 11.75
CA ASN A 386 -32.60 -2.48 12.74
C ASN A 386 -33.42 -1.18 12.78
N LYS A 387 -34.53 -1.17 12.04
CA LYS A 387 -35.44 -0.01 11.95
C LYS A 387 -36.06 0.32 13.31
N ASP A 388 -36.44 -0.69 14.09
CA ASP A 388 -37.12 -0.52 15.39
C ASP A 388 -36.23 0.19 16.41
N GLN A 389 -34.93 -0.14 16.42
CA GLN A 389 -33.97 0.53 17.29
C GLN A 389 -33.78 2.00 16.89
N LEU A 390 -33.72 2.30 15.58
CA LEU A 390 -33.68 3.68 15.09
C LEU A 390 -34.96 4.44 15.44
N THR A 391 -36.15 3.86 15.24
CA THR A 391 -37.41 4.53 15.58
C THR A 391 -37.55 4.76 17.08
N THR A 392 -37.03 3.86 17.92
CA THR A 392 -36.96 4.03 19.38
C THR A 392 -36.07 5.21 19.76
N PHE A 393 -34.90 5.32 19.14
CA PHE A 393 -33.99 6.46 19.32
C PHE A 393 -34.65 7.78 18.87
N LEU A 394 -35.29 7.79 17.70
CA LEU A 394 -35.97 8.97 17.18
C LEU A 394 -37.19 9.37 18.04
N ALA A 395 -37.93 8.42 18.59
CA ALA A 395 -39.04 8.72 19.50
C ALA A 395 -38.57 9.52 20.73
N LYS A 396 -37.34 9.26 21.21
CA LYS A 396 -36.74 9.98 22.34
C LYS A 396 -36.19 11.35 21.95
N TYR A 397 -35.57 11.48 20.78
CA TYR A 397 -34.73 12.66 20.46
C TYR A 397 -35.18 13.50 19.26
N ALA A 398 -36.04 13.01 18.37
CA ALA A 398 -36.34 13.70 17.10
C ALA A 398 -36.93 15.11 17.29
N ALA A 399 -37.65 15.35 18.39
CA ALA A 399 -38.22 16.65 18.72
C ALA A 399 -37.17 17.71 19.11
N THR A 400 -36.00 17.30 19.60
CA THR A 400 -34.95 18.19 20.12
C THR A 400 -33.64 18.12 19.34
N MET A 401 -33.42 17.08 18.53
CA MET A 401 -32.17 16.91 17.82
C MET A 401 -31.99 17.92 16.67
N PRO A 402 -30.74 18.28 16.32
CA PRO A 402 -30.44 19.18 15.22
C PRO A 402 -31.05 18.71 13.89
N ARG A 403 -31.60 19.66 13.11
CA ARG A 403 -32.31 19.33 11.86
C ARG A 403 -31.42 18.65 10.83
N VAL A 404 -30.14 19.00 10.79
CA VAL A 404 -29.15 18.36 9.89
C VAL A 404 -28.99 16.89 10.25
N LEU A 405 -28.83 16.57 11.53
CA LEU A 405 -28.72 15.20 12.03
C LEU A 405 -29.98 14.40 11.69
N LEU A 406 -31.15 14.91 12.07
CA LEU A 406 -32.43 14.24 11.85
C LEU A 406 -32.65 13.90 10.37
N ARG A 407 -32.43 14.87 9.47
CA ARG A 407 -32.61 14.67 8.02
C ARG A 407 -31.73 13.57 7.45
N ASN A 408 -30.48 13.46 7.92
CA ASN A 408 -29.57 12.40 7.49
C ASN A 408 -30.00 11.04 8.05
N ALA A 409 -30.47 10.97 9.31
CA ALA A 409 -30.92 9.74 9.93
C ALA A 409 -32.17 9.13 9.25
N ILE A 410 -33.10 9.97 8.80
CA ILE A 410 -34.38 9.54 8.19
C ILE A 410 -34.38 9.60 6.65
N GLU A 411 -33.21 9.72 6.00
CA GLU A 411 -33.16 9.92 4.54
C GLU A 411 -33.88 8.82 3.75
N LYS A 412 -33.85 7.58 4.26
CA LYS A 412 -34.46 6.40 3.65
C LYS A 412 -35.92 6.15 4.06
N PHE A 413 -36.47 6.96 4.96
CA PHE A 413 -37.87 6.81 5.38
C PHE A 413 -38.78 7.29 4.24
N ASP A 414 -39.99 6.74 4.18
CA ASP A 414 -40.95 7.21 3.20
C ASP A 414 -41.41 8.65 3.51
N LYS A 415 -42.09 9.28 2.56
CA LYS A 415 -42.50 10.68 2.72
C LYS A 415 -43.40 10.89 3.97
N PRO A 416 -44.45 10.08 4.22
CA PRO A 416 -45.25 10.19 5.44
C PRO A 416 -44.44 10.10 6.74
N GLU A 417 -43.54 9.12 6.86
CA GLU A 417 -42.69 8.94 8.03
C GLU A 417 -41.74 10.13 8.22
N ARG A 418 -41.13 10.62 7.13
CA ARG A 418 -40.25 11.79 7.19
C ARG A 418 -40.99 13.03 7.64
N ASP A 419 -42.16 13.29 7.07
CA ASP A 419 -42.97 14.45 7.40
C ASP A 419 -43.40 14.41 8.88
N TYR A 420 -43.75 13.23 9.40
CA TYR A 420 -44.03 13.01 10.82
C TYR A 420 -42.86 13.44 11.72
N TYR A 421 -41.67 12.87 11.51
CA TYR A 421 -40.50 13.19 12.37
C TYR A 421 -40.04 14.65 12.20
N LEU A 422 -40.16 15.23 11.01
CA LEU A 422 -39.82 16.63 10.78
C LEU A 422 -40.84 17.58 11.43
N ALA A 423 -42.10 17.20 11.56
CA ALA A 423 -43.13 18.00 12.22
C ALA A 423 -43.01 18.02 13.74
N LEU A 424 -42.32 17.04 14.35
CA LEU A 424 -42.07 17.03 15.79
C LEU A 424 -41.37 18.32 16.23
N LYS A 425 -41.91 18.92 17.30
CA LYS A 425 -41.37 20.11 17.96
C LYS A 425 -41.22 19.81 19.45
N LYS A 426 -40.18 20.37 20.07
CA LYS A 426 -40.07 20.42 21.52
C LYS A 426 -41.32 21.10 22.08
N ASN A 427 -42.11 20.39 22.88
CA ASN A 427 -43.13 21.04 23.69
C ASN A 427 -42.42 22.09 24.56
N LYS A 428 -42.80 23.37 24.41
CA LYS A 428 -42.39 24.40 25.37
C LYS A 428 -43.05 24.02 26.69
N ILE A 429 -42.29 23.39 27.58
CA ILE A 429 -42.63 23.30 29.00
C ILE A 429 -42.20 24.61 29.63
#